data_AF-A0A0L8HWJ5-F1
#
_entry.id   AF-A0A0L8HWJ5-F1
#
_cell.length_a   1.000
_cell.length_b   1.000
_cell.length_c   1.000
_cell.angle_alpha   90.00
_cell.angle_beta   90.00
_cell.angle_gamma   90.00
#
_symmetry.space_group_name_H-M   'P 1'
#
loop_
_entity.id
_entity.type
_entity.pdbx_description
1 polymer ?
#
loop_
_entity_poly.entity_id
_entity_poly.type
_entity_poly.pdbx_seq_one_letter_code
_entity_poly.pdbx_strand_id
1 'polypeptide(L)'
;IDLVCFEEFCQWREQSQQTEQPSSFLSRVFLEDISPCLNFSNTNLSERVKKCVDNNTLTIEPIASDSSYPRWCTLSQSNKLCNYKIHLGEDHSWYSISEFCRNRITSVCNFYTYIRYIQQGLVKGEDKSVFLEVLNLRKKMALARLGYS
;
A
#
# COMPACT_ATOMS: atom_id res chain seq x y z
N ILE A 1 21.84 7.30 2.83
CA ILE A 1 21.08 6.06 3.11
C ILE A 1 21.24 5.84 4.60
N ASP A 2 20.15 5.69 5.34
CA ASP A 2 20.23 5.33 6.76
C ASP A 2 20.81 3.91 6.90
N LEU A 3 21.89 3.76 7.66
CA LEU A 3 22.62 2.49 7.74
C LEU A 3 21.82 1.43 8.51
N VAL A 4 21.09 1.83 9.55
CA VAL A 4 20.26 0.90 10.33
C VAL A 4 19.16 0.29 9.47
N CYS A 5 18.40 1.11 8.73
CA CYS A 5 17.38 0.59 7.82
C CYS A 5 17.97 -0.28 6.71
N PHE A 6 19.19 0.03 6.24
CA PHE A 6 19.84 -0.74 5.18
C PHE A 6 20.29 -2.11 5.69
N GLU A 7 20.88 -2.19 6.87
CA GLU A 7 21.27 -3.45 7.50
C GLU A 7 20.07 -4.34 7.79
N GLU A 8 18.98 -3.78 8.32
CA GLU A 8 17.71 -4.50 8.52
C GLU A 8 17.16 -5.05 7.19
N PHE A 9 17.25 -4.27 6.11
CA PHE A 9 16.83 -4.71 4.78
C PHE A 9 17.69 -5.86 4.26
N CYS A 10 19.02 -5.78 4.38
CA CYS A 10 19.91 -6.85 3.93
C CYS A 10 19.62 -8.16 4.68
N GLN A 11 19.51 -8.10 6.01
CA GLN A 11 19.16 -9.26 6.85
C GLN A 11 17.80 -9.85 6.44
N TRP A 12 16.78 -9.00 6.25
CA TRP A 12 15.49 -9.44 5.77
C TRP A 12 15.60 -10.12 4.40
N ARG A 13 16.30 -9.51 3.44
CA ARG A 13 16.39 -10.02 2.06
C ARG A 13 17.07 -11.39 2.00
N GLU A 14 18.15 -11.60 2.75
CA GLU A 14 18.84 -12.89 2.84
C GLU A 14 17.91 -14.01 3.35
N GLN A 15 17.06 -13.68 4.31
CA GLN A 15 16.15 -14.64 4.97
C GLN A 15 14.79 -14.77 4.26
N SER A 16 14.43 -13.78 3.43
CA SER A 16 13.09 -13.60 2.85
C SER A 16 12.59 -14.76 2.00
N GLN A 17 13.50 -15.59 1.47
CA GLN A 17 13.19 -16.76 0.66
C GLN A 17 13.03 -18.05 1.48
N GLN A 18 13.47 -18.05 2.74
CA GLN A 18 13.63 -19.26 3.55
C GLN A 18 12.71 -19.31 4.75
N THR A 19 12.20 -18.17 5.21
CA THR A 19 11.44 -18.11 6.45
C THR A 19 10.37 -17.03 6.48
N GLU A 20 9.26 -17.32 7.15
CA GLU A 20 8.15 -16.38 7.41
C GLU A 20 8.32 -15.61 8.73
N GLN A 21 9.54 -15.57 9.28
CA GLN A 21 9.79 -14.90 10.56
C GLN A 21 9.47 -13.40 10.48
N PRO A 22 8.98 -12.81 11.58
CA PRO A 22 8.73 -11.38 11.66
C PRO A 22 10.04 -10.62 11.42
N SER A 23 10.02 -9.66 10.50
CA SER A 23 11.21 -8.85 10.18
C SER A 23 11.11 -7.46 10.81
N SER A 24 12.21 -7.01 11.43
CA SER A 24 12.34 -5.63 11.94
C SER A 24 12.11 -4.62 10.81
N PHE A 25 12.63 -4.93 9.62
CA PHE A 25 12.48 -4.12 8.43
C PHE A 25 11.01 -3.87 8.06
N LEU A 26 10.23 -4.92 7.79
CA LEU A 26 8.82 -4.76 7.40
C LEU A 26 7.96 -4.21 8.54
N SER A 27 8.28 -4.55 9.79
CA SER A 27 7.59 -4.00 10.97
C SER A 27 7.75 -2.47 11.04
N ARG A 28 8.97 -1.97 10.79
CA ARG A 28 9.25 -0.52 10.74
C ARG A 28 8.46 0.14 9.62
N VAL A 29 8.52 -0.39 8.40
CA VAL A 29 7.76 0.15 7.26
C VAL A 29 6.25 0.13 7.53
N PHE A 30 5.76 -0.92 8.20
CA PHE A 30 4.36 -1.02 8.57
C PHE A 30 3.93 0.10 9.51
N LEU A 31 4.70 0.33 10.58
CA LEU A 31 4.39 1.35 11.59
C LEU A 31 4.54 2.77 11.05
N GLU A 32 5.61 3.04 10.30
CA GLU A 32 5.95 4.40 9.85
C GLU A 32 5.19 4.82 8.59
N ASP A 33 4.92 3.89 7.67
CA ASP A 33 4.38 4.19 6.34
C ASP A 33 3.01 3.56 6.10
N ILE A 34 2.88 2.23 6.17
CA ILE A 34 1.67 1.51 5.72
C ILE A 34 0.47 1.85 6.60
N SER A 35 0.60 1.67 7.92
CA SER A 35 -0.47 1.92 8.89
C SER A 35 -1.03 3.35 8.77
N PRO A 36 -0.20 4.42 8.80
CA PRO A 36 -0.71 5.77 8.61
C PRO A 36 -1.19 6.03 7.17
N CYS A 37 -0.60 5.40 6.15
CA CYS A 37 -1.07 5.55 4.76
C CYS A 37 -2.44 4.89 4.52
N LEU A 38 -2.81 3.85 5.27
CA LEU A 38 -4.13 3.20 5.19
C LEU A 38 -5.07 3.57 6.34
N ASN A 39 -4.75 4.59 7.13
CA ASN A 39 -5.64 5.10 8.17
C ASN A 39 -6.64 6.11 7.57
N PHE A 40 -7.91 5.72 7.43
CA PHE A 40 -8.99 6.58 6.95
C PHE A 40 -10.07 6.78 8.02
N SER A 41 -10.94 7.78 7.83
CA SER A 41 -12.04 8.11 8.74
C SER A 41 -12.93 6.90 9.05
N ASN A 42 -13.24 6.08 8.03
CA ASN A 42 -13.92 4.81 8.22
C ASN A 42 -12.94 3.75 8.71
N THR A 43 -12.76 3.65 10.03
CA THR A 43 -11.78 2.75 10.66
C THR A 43 -12.08 1.27 10.39
N ASN A 44 -13.36 0.86 10.42
CA ASN A 44 -13.73 -0.53 10.11
C ASN A 44 -13.32 -0.92 8.69
N LEU A 45 -13.65 -0.08 7.70
CA LEU A 45 -13.28 -0.34 6.31
C LEU A 45 -11.75 -0.23 6.11
N SER A 46 -11.09 0.67 6.84
CA SER A 46 -9.62 0.82 6.82
C SER A 46 -8.93 -0.47 7.26
N GLU A 47 -9.38 -1.11 8.34
CA GLU A 47 -8.81 -2.40 8.79
C GLU A 47 -9.03 -3.53 7.78
N ARG A 48 -10.19 -3.54 7.10
CA ARG A 48 -10.45 -4.49 6.01
C ARG A 48 -9.55 -4.25 4.81
N VAL A 49 -9.35 -2.98 4.42
CA VAL A 49 -8.42 -2.60 3.35
C VAL A 49 -7.00 -3.06 3.68
N LYS A 50 -6.50 -2.81 4.90
CA LYS A 50 -5.15 -3.27 5.32
C LYS A 50 -4.98 -4.78 5.11
N LYS A 51 -5.95 -5.58 5.59
CA LYS A 51 -5.94 -7.04 5.43
C LYS A 51 -5.96 -7.47 3.96
N CYS A 52 -6.82 -6.87 3.13
CA CYS A 52 -6.91 -7.24 1.71
C CYS A 52 -5.67 -6.82 0.91
N VAL A 53 -5.04 -5.69 1.24
CA VAL A 53 -3.79 -5.27 0.60
C VAL A 53 -2.65 -6.23 0.93
N ASP A 54 -2.53 -6.63 2.21
CA ASP A 54 -1.54 -7.59 2.70
C ASP A 54 -1.74 -8.98 2.05
N ASN A 55 -2.99 -9.44 1.95
CA ASN A 55 -3.36 -10.72 1.33
C ASN A 55 -3.43 -10.70 -0.21
N ASN A 56 -3.21 -9.54 -0.85
CA ASN A 56 -3.34 -9.38 -2.30
C ASN A 56 -4.74 -9.70 -2.87
N THR A 57 -5.80 -9.35 -2.14
CA THR A 57 -7.21 -9.63 -2.52
C THR A 57 -8.05 -8.36 -2.71
N LEU A 58 -7.40 -7.19 -2.82
CA LEU A 58 -8.05 -5.92 -3.10
C LEU A 58 -8.05 -5.63 -4.61
N THR A 59 -9.21 -5.25 -5.14
CA THR A 59 -9.36 -4.83 -6.55
C THR A 59 -9.77 -3.36 -6.59
N ILE A 60 -9.21 -2.60 -7.55
CA ILE A 60 -9.56 -1.20 -7.82
C ILE A 60 -9.98 -1.08 -9.28
N GLU A 61 -11.15 -0.50 -9.53
CA GLU A 61 -11.67 -0.27 -10.88
C GLU A 61 -12.09 1.19 -11.06
N PRO A 62 -11.95 1.75 -12.29
CA PRO A 62 -12.56 3.02 -12.61
C PRO A 62 -14.10 2.91 -12.63
N ILE A 63 -14.78 4.01 -12.32
CA ILE A 63 -16.23 4.13 -12.48
C ILE A 63 -16.49 4.69 -13.88
N ALA A 64 -17.25 3.95 -14.70
CA ALA A 64 -17.51 4.32 -16.10
C ALA A 64 -18.49 5.49 -16.30
N SER A 65 -19.16 5.94 -15.24
CA SER A 65 -20.17 7.00 -15.30
C SER A 65 -19.60 8.40 -15.15
N ASP A 66 -20.40 9.39 -15.53
CA ASP A 66 -20.06 10.81 -15.43
C ASP A 66 -19.56 11.16 -14.01
N SER A 67 -18.32 11.63 -13.95
CA SER A 67 -17.58 12.02 -12.75
C SER A 67 -17.75 13.50 -12.40
N SER A 68 -18.66 14.20 -13.07
CA SER A 68 -18.87 15.64 -12.92
C SER A 68 -19.46 16.08 -11.58
N TYR A 69 -19.95 15.16 -10.73
CA TYR A 69 -20.53 15.49 -9.43
C TYR A 69 -19.85 14.76 -8.25
N PRO A 70 -19.73 15.41 -7.09
CA PRO A 70 -19.24 14.78 -5.87
C PRO A 70 -20.09 13.59 -5.45
N ARG A 71 -19.44 12.50 -5.08
CA ARG A 71 -20.03 11.30 -4.49
C ARG A 71 -19.50 11.10 -3.08
N TRP A 72 -20.23 10.34 -2.28
CA TRP A 72 -19.77 9.95 -0.95
C TRP A 72 -18.59 8.98 -1.07
N CYS A 73 -17.42 9.39 -0.59
CA CYS A 73 -16.25 8.51 -0.51
C CYS A 73 -16.34 7.68 0.78
N THR A 74 -16.49 6.35 0.65
CA THR A 74 -16.74 5.47 1.79
C THR A 74 -15.58 5.43 2.80
N LEU A 75 -14.34 5.60 2.33
CA LEU A 75 -13.15 5.59 3.19
C LEU A 75 -12.98 6.89 3.97
N SER A 76 -13.06 8.04 3.29
CA SER A 76 -12.89 9.36 3.92
C SER A 76 -14.14 9.88 4.63
N GLN A 77 -15.30 9.27 4.36
CA GLN A 77 -16.62 9.69 4.86
C GLN A 77 -16.89 11.18 4.54
N SER A 78 -16.66 11.55 3.28
CA SER A 78 -16.88 12.92 2.80
C SER A 78 -17.28 12.95 1.32
N ASN A 79 -17.96 14.01 0.89
CA ASN A 79 -18.30 14.23 -0.52
C ASN A 79 -17.06 14.65 -1.31
N LYS A 80 -16.67 13.84 -2.30
CA LYS A 80 -15.48 14.04 -3.14
C LYS A 80 -15.77 13.57 -4.57
N LEU A 81 -14.96 14.03 -5.52
CA LEU A 81 -14.94 13.41 -6.85
C LEU A 81 -14.39 11.98 -6.70
N CYS A 82 -15.25 10.99 -6.91
CA CYS A 82 -14.93 9.58 -6.76
C CYS A 82 -14.99 8.92 -8.14
N ASN A 83 -13.81 8.68 -8.73
CA ASN A 83 -13.69 8.09 -10.06
C ASN A 83 -13.30 6.60 -10.01
N TYR A 84 -13.16 6.07 -8.79
CA TYR A 84 -12.72 4.71 -8.55
C TYR A 84 -13.65 4.03 -7.54
N LYS A 85 -13.76 2.72 -7.68
CA LYS A 85 -14.41 1.83 -6.71
C LYS A 85 -13.45 0.71 -6.32
N ILE A 86 -13.58 0.23 -5.09
CA ILE A 86 -12.79 -0.88 -4.57
C ILE A 86 -13.68 -2.05 -4.18
N HIS A 87 -13.11 -3.25 -4.30
CA HIS A 87 -13.68 -4.52 -3.87
C HIS A 87 -12.68 -5.21 -2.94
N LEU A 88 -13.18 -5.80 -1.86
CA LEU A 88 -12.36 -6.34 -0.77
C LEU A 88 -12.60 -7.84 -0.60
N GLY A 89 -11.69 -8.66 -1.12
CA GLY A 89 -11.75 -10.12 -0.95
C GLY A 89 -13.03 -10.71 -1.52
N GLU A 90 -13.75 -11.47 -0.69
CA GLU A 90 -15.01 -12.14 -1.04
C GLU A 90 -16.26 -11.30 -0.76
N ASP A 91 -16.12 -10.03 -0.35
CA ASP A 91 -17.28 -9.15 -0.18
C ASP A 91 -18.00 -8.91 -1.51
N HIS A 92 -19.32 -9.02 -1.55
CA HIS A 92 -20.10 -8.73 -2.76
C HIS A 92 -20.28 -7.23 -3.04
N SER A 93 -19.75 -6.36 -2.17
CA SER A 93 -19.98 -4.91 -2.21
C SER A 93 -18.82 -4.14 -2.83
N TRP A 94 -19.18 -3.16 -3.68
CA TRP A 94 -18.24 -2.17 -4.19
C TRP A 94 -18.31 -0.86 -3.40
N TYR A 95 -17.15 -0.28 -3.10
CA TYR A 95 -17.05 0.96 -2.32
C TYR A 95 -16.46 2.08 -3.17
N SER A 96 -17.18 3.20 -3.32
CA SER A 96 -16.68 4.37 -4.04
C SER A 96 -15.60 5.09 -3.25
N ILE A 97 -14.50 5.44 -3.91
CA ILE A 97 -13.36 6.11 -3.28
C ILE A 97 -12.90 7.33 -4.08
N SER A 98 -12.40 8.33 -3.37
CA SER A 98 -11.75 9.49 -3.96
C SER A 98 -10.39 9.12 -4.56
N GLU A 99 -9.89 9.96 -5.47
CA GLU A 99 -8.55 9.82 -6.02
C GLU A 99 -7.46 9.83 -4.94
N PHE A 100 -7.62 10.69 -3.92
CA PHE A 100 -6.72 10.71 -2.77
C PHE A 100 -6.64 9.37 -2.04
N CYS A 101 -7.79 8.75 -1.75
CA CYS A 101 -7.82 7.41 -1.16
C CYS A 101 -7.19 6.35 -2.08
N ARG A 102 -7.46 6.44 -3.39
CA ARG A 102 -6.90 5.52 -4.39
C ARG A 102 -5.37 5.62 -4.44
N ASN A 103 -4.81 6.82 -4.43
CA ASN A 103 -3.36 7.04 -4.49
C ASN A 103 -2.65 6.49 -3.25
N ARG A 104 -3.26 6.65 -2.07
CA ARG A 104 -2.76 6.03 -0.83
C ARG A 104 -2.76 4.50 -0.90
N ILE A 105 -3.88 3.89 -1.30
CA ILE A 105 -3.99 2.42 -1.40
C ILE A 105 -2.99 1.88 -2.43
N THR A 106 -2.95 2.46 -3.64
CA THR A 106 -2.07 1.99 -4.71
C THR A 106 -0.59 2.13 -4.36
N SER A 107 -0.19 3.19 -3.65
CA SER A 107 1.19 3.34 -3.17
C SER A 107 1.61 2.19 -2.26
N VAL A 108 0.71 1.75 -1.38
CA VAL A 108 0.94 0.61 -0.49
C VAL A 108 0.92 -0.71 -1.27
N CYS A 109 -0.04 -0.91 -2.19
CA CYS A 109 -0.06 -2.10 -3.05
C CYS A 109 1.23 -2.24 -3.87
N ASN A 110 1.74 -1.14 -4.44
CA ASN A 110 2.99 -1.15 -5.19
C ASN A 110 4.18 -1.58 -4.31
N PHE A 111 4.24 -1.10 -3.07
CA PHE A 111 5.23 -1.55 -2.10
C PHE A 111 5.13 -3.06 -1.86
N TYR A 112 3.97 -3.57 -1.48
CA TYR A 112 3.79 -5.01 -1.22
C TYR A 112 4.06 -5.88 -2.44
N THR A 113 3.65 -5.45 -3.64
CA THR A 113 3.96 -6.17 -4.88
C THR A 113 5.47 -6.29 -5.08
N TYR A 114 6.22 -5.21 -4.86
CA TYR A 114 7.67 -5.25 -4.98
C TYR A 114 8.32 -6.14 -3.91
N ILE A 115 7.85 -6.07 -2.66
CA ILE A 115 8.30 -6.95 -1.57
C ILE A 115 8.07 -8.42 -1.92
N ARG A 116 6.90 -8.78 -2.46
CA ARG A 116 6.60 -10.15 -2.90
C ARG A 116 7.53 -10.59 -4.04
N TYR A 117 7.85 -9.70 -4.98
CA TYR A 117 8.81 -10.02 -6.05
C TYR A 117 10.22 -10.27 -5.51
N ILE A 118 10.65 -9.54 -4.48
CA ILE A 118 11.93 -9.82 -3.81
C ILE A 118 11.89 -11.20 -3.13
N GLN A 119 10.84 -11.49 -2.35
CA GLN A 119 10.65 -12.77 -1.66
C GLN A 119 10.59 -13.97 -2.63
N GLN A 120 10.01 -13.79 -3.81
CA GLN A 120 9.93 -14.81 -4.85
C GLN A 120 11.23 -14.95 -5.67
N GLY A 121 12.27 -14.15 -5.38
CA GLY A 121 13.52 -14.16 -6.12
C GLY A 121 13.42 -13.60 -7.55
N LEU A 122 12.36 -12.86 -7.86
CA LEU A 122 12.15 -12.24 -9.18
C LEU A 122 13.01 -10.97 -9.38
N VAL A 123 13.46 -10.35 -8.28
CA VAL A 123 14.30 -9.15 -8.32
C VAL A 123 15.79 -9.52 -8.22
N LYS A 124 16.49 -9.45 -9.36
CA LYS A 124 17.94 -9.64 -9.47
C LYS A 124 18.64 -8.28 -9.41
N GLY A 125 19.54 -8.09 -8.45
CA GLY A 125 20.28 -6.84 -8.28
C GLY A 125 20.99 -6.76 -6.93
N GLU A 126 22.01 -5.90 -6.83
CA GLU A 126 22.73 -5.63 -5.58
C GLU A 126 21.80 -5.08 -4.49
N ASP A 127 22.08 -5.38 -3.22
CA ASP A 127 21.22 -4.96 -2.10
C ASP A 127 20.96 -3.46 -2.08
N LYS A 128 21.99 -2.67 -2.40
CA LYS A 128 21.88 -1.22 -2.43
C LYS A 128 20.89 -0.73 -3.49
N SER A 129 20.87 -1.32 -4.69
CA SER A 129 19.97 -0.86 -5.75
C SER A 129 18.53 -1.26 -5.47
N VAL A 130 18.31 -2.48 -4.98
CA VAL A 130 16.98 -2.94 -4.56
C VAL A 130 16.46 -2.11 -3.38
N PHE A 131 17.32 -1.81 -2.41
CA PHE A 131 16.95 -0.97 -1.28
C PHE A 131 16.57 0.45 -1.70
N LEU A 132 17.26 1.04 -2.67
CA LEU A 132 16.90 2.36 -3.19
C LEU A 132 15.51 2.37 -3.83
N GLU A 133 15.10 1.30 -4.52
CA GLU A 133 13.73 1.20 -5.02
C GLU A 133 12.72 1.04 -3.88
N VAL A 134 13.07 0.29 -2.83
CA VAL A 134 12.22 0.23 -1.63
C VAL A 134 12.06 1.61 -0.98
N LEU A 135 13.14 2.39 -0.85
CA LEU A 135 13.08 3.77 -0.35
C LEU A 135 12.22 4.67 -1.24
N ASN A 136 12.27 4.49 -2.55
CA ASN A 136 11.41 5.19 -3.49
C ASN A 136 9.92 4.87 -3.28
N LEU A 137 9.58 3.60 -3.02
CA LEU A 137 8.22 3.17 -2.71
C LEU A 137 7.73 3.70 -1.36
N ARG A 138 8.59 3.69 -0.33
CA ARG A 138 8.30 4.32 0.98
C ARG A 138 8.03 5.82 0.82
N LYS A 139 8.86 6.53 0.05
CA LYS A 139 8.65 7.94 -0.30
C LYS A 139 7.29 8.16 -0.97
N LYS A 140 6.89 7.32 -1.92
CA LYS A 140 5.57 7.42 -2.58
C LYS A 140 4.43 7.27 -1.58
N MET A 141 4.51 6.34 -0.63
CA MET A 141 3.51 6.20 0.45
C MET A 141 3.43 7.46 1.32
N ALA A 142 4.58 8.02 1.72
CA ALA A 142 4.63 9.24 2.52
C ALA A 142 4.03 10.45 1.78
N LEU A 143 4.33 10.61 0.48
CA LEU A 143 3.78 11.66 -0.36
C LEU A 143 2.27 11.50 -0.55
N ALA A 144 1.80 10.28 -0.86
CA ALA A 144 0.38 9.99 -1.01
C ALA A 144 -0.42 10.29 0.25
N ARG A 145 0.14 10.00 1.44
CA ARG A 145 -0.48 10.35 2.73
C ARG A 145 -0.68 11.86 2.89
N LEU A 146 0.25 12.67 2.39
CA LEU A 146 0.20 14.14 2.47
C LEU A 146 -0.63 14.79 1.35
N GLY A 147 -1.14 14.02 0.38
CA GLY A 147 -1.97 14.53 -0.71
C GLY A 147 -1.21 14.82 -2.00
N TYR A 148 0.06 14.43 -2.09
CA TYR A 148 0.85 14.53 -3.31
C TYR A 148 0.72 13.24 -4.13
N SER A 149 0.57 13.39 -5.44
CA SER A 149 0.48 12.30 -6.43
C SER A 149 1.72 12.28 -7.32
#